data_AF-A0A845UFK6-F1
#
_entry.id   AF-A0A845UFK6-F1
#
_cell.length_a   1.000
_cell.length_b   1.000
_cell.length_c   1.000
_cell.angle_alpha   90.00
_cell.angle_beta   90.00
_cell.angle_gamma   90.00
#
_symmetry.space_group_name_H-M   'P 1'
#
loop_
_entity.id
_entity.type
_entity.pdbx_description
1 polymer ?
#
loop_
_entity_poly.entity_id
_entity_poly.type
_entity_poly.pdbx_seq_one_letter_code
_entity_poly.pdbx_strand_id
1 'polypeptide(L)'
;MAKNNIPLDQVRFVNLSTADAAAALMTGRVPAAGVWNPWIQRIEARGAGHTLFSSASAPGLIPDVVAARTGIINKYPQQFVNLAHVWFETVKFIDKHPMEAAKIMAPHVELSPKVYSTALSGTRLFGEHLNKYSMNKQYDHKVVSLYHSTHDTSVFLKKVGAISHAPDPQHFIDPAFVNSAG
;
A
#
# COMPACT_ATOMS: atom_id res chain seq x y z
N MET A 1 -14.76 -11.69 1.65
CA MET A 1 -15.04 -13.00 2.27
C MET A 1 -15.69 -12.83 3.64
N ALA A 2 -14.98 -12.34 4.66
CA ALA A 2 -15.54 -12.12 6.00
C ALA A 2 -16.84 -11.28 6.01
N LYS A 3 -16.87 -10.16 5.26
CA LYS A 3 -18.06 -9.31 5.12
C LYS A 3 -19.33 -10.06 4.62
N ASN A 4 -19.13 -11.10 3.82
CA ASN A 4 -20.22 -11.90 3.23
C ASN A 4 -20.34 -13.27 3.90
N ASN A 5 -19.75 -13.47 5.09
CA ASN A 5 -19.73 -14.73 5.83
C ASN A 5 -19.24 -15.95 5.01
N ILE A 6 -18.34 -15.72 4.05
CA ILE A 6 -17.73 -16.80 3.27
C ILE A 6 -16.55 -17.35 4.10
N PRO A 7 -16.60 -18.63 4.53
CA PRO A 7 -15.51 -19.29 5.23
C PRO A 7 -14.25 -19.38 4.36
N LEU A 8 -13.07 -19.29 4.97
CA LEU A 8 -11.80 -19.32 4.24
C LEU A 8 -11.49 -20.70 3.63
N ASP A 9 -11.99 -21.78 4.23
CA ASP A 9 -11.85 -23.16 3.75
C ASP A 9 -12.70 -23.46 2.50
N GLN A 10 -13.69 -22.61 2.19
CA GLN A 10 -14.43 -22.65 0.93
C GLN A 10 -13.71 -21.94 -0.22
N VAL A 11 -12.54 -21.35 0.03
CA VAL A 11 -11.76 -20.61 -0.96
C VAL A 11 -10.40 -21.25 -1.15
N ARG A 12 -10.09 -21.60 -2.40
CA ARG A 12 -8.76 -22.06 -2.77
C ARG A 12 -7.90 -20.87 -3.21
N PHE A 13 -6.95 -20.48 -2.36
CA PHE A 13 -5.95 -19.48 -2.73
C PHE A 13 -4.93 -20.08 -3.69
N VAL A 14 -4.60 -19.33 -4.75
CA VAL A 14 -3.53 -19.65 -5.68
C VAL A 14 -2.53 -18.51 -5.61
N ASN A 15 -1.29 -18.82 -5.23
CA ASN A 15 -0.24 -17.83 -5.14
C ASN A 15 0.29 -17.51 -6.55
N LEU A 16 0.11 -16.27 -7.00
CA LEU A 16 0.53 -15.78 -8.31
C LEU A 16 1.13 -14.40 -8.15
N SER A 17 2.04 -14.02 -9.05
CA SER A 17 2.40 -12.62 -9.20
C SER A 17 1.15 -11.81 -9.59
N THR A 18 1.14 -10.51 -9.33
CA THR A 18 0.00 -9.64 -9.69
C THR A 18 -0.28 -9.64 -11.18
N ALA A 19 0.78 -9.70 -12.00
CA ALA A 19 0.67 -9.80 -13.45
C ALA A 19 0.01 -11.12 -13.87
N ASP A 20 0.45 -12.24 -13.28
CA ASP A 20 -0.11 -13.56 -13.57
C ASP A 20 -1.55 -13.70 -13.07
N ALA A 21 -1.88 -13.12 -11.91
CA ALA A 21 -3.23 -13.09 -11.38
C ALA A 21 -4.18 -12.31 -12.30
N ALA A 22 -3.75 -11.16 -12.83
CA ALA A 22 -4.50 -10.40 -13.83
C ALA A 22 -4.69 -11.20 -15.13
N ALA A 23 -3.63 -11.85 -15.63
CA ALA A 23 -3.73 -12.69 -16.83
C ALA A 23 -4.65 -13.90 -16.61
N ALA A 24 -4.59 -14.54 -15.45
CA ALA A 24 -5.45 -15.67 -15.08
C ALA A 24 -6.93 -15.26 -15.02
N LEU A 25 -7.23 -14.07 -14.49
CA LEU A 25 -8.59 -13.53 -14.50
C LEU A 25 -9.06 -13.26 -15.94
N MET A 26 -8.25 -12.55 -16.73
CA MET A 26 -8.60 -12.20 -18.11
C MET A 26 -8.80 -13.42 -19.03
N THR A 27 -8.15 -14.54 -18.71
CA THR A 27 -8.27 -15.80 -19.47
C THR A 27 -9.31 -16.75 -18.88
N GLY A 28 -10.04 -16.34 -17.84
CA GLY A 28 -11.07 -17.17 -17.19
C GLY A 28 -10.53 -18.34 -16.38
N ARG A 29 -9.22 -18.41 -16.12
CA ARG A 29 -8.60 -19.48 -15.31
C ARG A 29 -8.92 -19.35 -13.82
N VAL A 30 -9.17 -18.14 -13.35
CA VAL A 30 -9.66 -17.86 -11.99
C VAL A 30 -10.89 -16.95 -12.05
N PRO A 31 -11.88 -17.13 -11.15
CA PRO A 31 -13.09 -16.30 -11.15
C PRO A 31 -12.90 -14.93 -10.47
N ALA A 32 -11.82 -14.77 -9.68
CA ALA A 32 -11.50 -13.53 -8.97
C ALA A 32 -9.98 -13.43 -8.76
N ALA A 33 -9.47 -12.20 -8.71
CA ALA A 33 -8.06 -11.92 -8.45
C ALA A 33 -7.91 -10.68 -7.55
N GLY A 34 -6.98 -10.73 -6.61
CA GLY A 34 -6.53 -9.54 -5.87
C GLY A 34 -5.43 -8.86 -6.68
N VAL A 35 -5.69 -7.66 -7.20
CA VAL A 35 -4.77 -6.90 -8.04
C VAL A 35 -4.80 -5.41 -7.70
N TRP A 36 -3.80 -4.67 -8.16
CA TRP A 36 -3.73 -3.20 -8.05
C TRP A 36 -3.43 -2.58 -9.42
N ASN A 37 -3.43 -1.24 -9.48
CA ASN A 37 -3.08 -0.51 -10.71
C ASN A 37 -1.64 -0.84 -11.15
N PRO A 38 -1.37 -0.98 -12.46
CA PRO A 38 -2.24 -0.66 -13.60
C PRO A 38 -3.20 -1.80 -14.02
N TRP A 39 -3.18 -2.96 -13.35
CA TRP A 39 -3.92 -4.15 -13.81
C TRP A 39 -5.43 -3.98 -13.76
N ILE A 40 -5.96 -3.30 -12.74
CA ILE A 40 -7.40 -2.99 -12.63
C ILE A 40 -7.89 -2.30 -13.90
N GLN A 41 -7.20 -1.23 -14.32
CA GLN A 41 -7.53 -0.48 -15.54
C GLN A 41 -7.43 -1.34 -16.80
N ARG A 42 -6.41 -2.21 -16.90
CA ARG A 42 -6.23 -3.13 -18.05
C ARG A 42 -7.36 -4.17 -18.13
N ILE A 43 -7.80 -4.70 -16.99
CA ILE A 43 -8.92 -5.65 -16.89
C ILE A 43 -10.24 -5.00 -17.28
N GLU A 44 -10.54 -3.83 -16.72
CA GLU A 44 -11.78 -3.08 -16.99
C GLU A 44 -11.84 -2.61 -18.45
N ALA A 45 -10.73 -2.10 -19.01
CA ALA A 45 -10.66 -1.66 -20.40
C ALA A 45 -10.91 -2.80 -21.41
N ARG A 46 -10.65 -4.05 -21.03
CA ARG A 46 -10.92 -5.24 -21.84
C ARG A 46 -12.32 -5.85 -21.59
N GLY A 47 -13.10 -5.30 -20.66
CA GLY A 47 -14.37 -5.87 -20.23
C GLY A 47 -14.23 -7.24 -19.57
N ALA A 48 -13.03 -7.60 -19.11
CA ALA A 48 -12.70 -8.94 -18.63
C ALA A 48 -13.07 -9.14 -17.15
N GLY A 49 -13.50 -8.09 -16.46
CA GLY A 49 -13.88 -8.13 -15.06
C GLY A 49 -14.38 -6.77 -14.58
N HIS A 50 -14.87 -6.76 -13.34
CA HIS A 50 -15.29 -5.55 -12.64
C HIS A 50 -14.87 -5.64 -11.17
N THR A 51 -14.81 -4.50 -10.49
CA THR A 51 -14.42 -4.43 -9.08
C THR A 51 -15.50 -5.05 -8.17
N LEU A 52 -15.14 -6.09 -7.41
CA LEU A 52 -15.99 -6.70 -6.38
C LEU A 52 -15.82 -6.06 -4.99
N PHE A 53 -14.61 -5.61 -4.68
CA PHE A 53 -14.22 -4.96 -3.43
C PHE A 53 -13.03 -4.04 -3.70
N SER A 54 -13.00 -2.88 -3.03
CA SER A 54 -11.90 -1.93 -3.10
C SER A 54 -11.36 -1.65 -1.71
N SER A 55 -10.04 -1.45 -1.61
CA SER A 55 -9.36 -1.02 -0.38
C SER A 55 -9.90 0.31 0.16
N ALA A 56 -10.60 1.11 -0.66
CA ALA A 56 -11.36 2.28 -0.20
C ALA A 56 -12.39 1.94 0.90
N SER A 57 -12.89 0.70 0.95
CA SER A 57 -13.79 0.20 2.00
C SER A 57 -13.08 -0.38 3.23
N ALA A 58 -11.74 -0.39 3.24
CA ALA A 58 -10.90 -0.85 4.34
C ALA A 58 -9.74 0.13 4.57
N PRO A 59 -10.03 1.39 4.97
CA PRO A 59 -8.99 2.39 5.17
C PRO A 59 -7.95 1.91 6.19
N GLY A 60 -6.68 2.25 5.96
CA GLY A 60 -5.58 1.94 6.89
C GLY A 60 -5.10 0.49 6.91
N LEU A 61 -5.83 -0.46 6.30
CA LEU A 61 -5.45 -1.88 6.33
C LEU A 61 -4.27 -2.20 5.39
N ILE A 62 -4.08 -1.42 4.34
CA ILE A 62 -3.08 -1.68 3.29
C ILE A 62 -2.17 -0.46 3.15
N PRO A 63 -1.19 -0.27 4.07
CA PRO A 63 -0.17 0.76 3.94
C PRO A 63 0.99 0.28 3.05
N ASP A 64 1.45 1.16 2.17
CA ASP A 64 2.77 1.02 1.53
C ASP A 64 3.83 1.72 2.39
N VAL A 65 4.96 1.06 2.62
CA VAL A 65 6.04 1.55 3.49
C VAL A 65 7.39 1.46 2.81
N VAL A 66 8.30 2.36 3.18
CA VAL A 66 9.73 2.22 2.90
C VAL A 66 10.39 1.56 4.09
N ALA A 67 11.07 0.44 3.87
CA ALA A 67 11.83 -0.26 4.89
C ALA A 67 13.29 -0.39 4.47
N ALA A 68 14.20 -0.30 5.43
CA ALA A 68 15.63 -0.49 5.23
C ALA A 68 16.22 -1.35 6.35
N ARG A 69 17.33 -2.03 6.06
CA ARG A 69 18.05 -2.82 7.05
C ARG A 69 18.67 -1.89 8.10
N THR A 70 18.58 -2.27 9.38
CA THR A 70 19.15 -1.51 10.50
C THR A 70 20.61 -1.13 10.29
N GLY A 71 21.43 -2.03 9.71
CA GLY A 71 22.84 -1.74 9.43
C GLY A 71 23.06 -0.59 8.43
N ILE A 72 22.17 -0.42 7.44
CA ILE A 72 22.22 0.70 6.49
C ILE A 72 21.72 1.98 7.16
N ILE A 73 20.65 1.90 7.94
CA ILE A 73 20.10 3.01 8.71
C ILE A 73 21.16 3.60 9.65
N ASN A 74 21.82 2.75 10.43
CA ASN A 74 22.84 3.18 11.39
C ASN A 74 24.07 3.78 10.71
N LYS A 75 24.40 3.33 9.49
CA LYS A 75 25.54 3.85 8.73
C LYS A 75 25.25 5.20 8.08
N TYR A 76 24.00 5.45 7.69
CA TYR A 76 23.60 6.65 6.95
C TYR A 76 22.32 7.32 7.49
N PRO A 77 22.22 7.62 8.81
CA PRO A 77 20.97 8.07 9.41
C PRO A 77 20.45 9.38 8.79
N GLN A 78 21.35 10.30 8.46
CA GLN A 78 20.99 11.57 7.82
C GLN A 78 20.36 11.38 6.42
N GLN A 79 20.73 10.33 5.69
CA GLN A 79 20.13 10.06 4.38
C GLN A 79 18.66 9.67 4.52
N PHE A 80 18.26 9.00 5.61
CA PHE A 80 16.87 8.64 5.86
C PHE A 80 16.03 9.84 6.32
N VAL A 81 16.61 10.76 7.10
CA VAL A 81 15.98 12.06 7.39
C VAL A 81 15.75 12.84 6.09
N ASN A 82 16.78 12.93 5.24
CA ASN A 82 16.66 13.62 3.95
C ASN A 82 15.67 12.94 3.00
N LEU A 83 15.59 11.61 3.01
CA LEU A 83 14.63 10.84 2.23
C LEU A 83 13.19 11.18 2.65
N ALA A 84 12.91 11.22 3.96
CA ALA A 84 11.61 11.62 4.47
C ALA A 84 11.27 13.08 4.11
N HIS A 85 12.24 13.99 4.19
CA HIS A 85 12.05 15.39 3.80
C HIS A 85 11.73 15.52 2.30
N VAL A 86 12.51 14.86 1.43
CA VAL A 86 12.27 14.85 -0.02
C VAL A 86 10.91 14.23 -0.34
N TRP A 87 10.49 13.19 0.39
CA TRP A 87 9.17 12.62 0.23
C TRP A 87 8.06 13.64 0.57
N PHE A 88 8.19 14.41 1.64
CA PHE A 88 7.20 15.43 1.99
C PHE A 88 7.11 16.52 0.91
N GLU A 89 8.24 16.98 0.38
CA GLU A 89 8.27 17.92 -0.74
C GLU A 89 7.67 17.31 -2.02
N THR A 90 7.89 16.02 -2.25
CA THR A 90 7.30 15.29 -3.38
C THR A 90 5.78 15.23 -3.27
N VAL A 91 5.23 14.93 -2.09
CA VAL A 91 3.77 14.93 -1.87
C VAL A 91 3.21 16.33 -2.07
N LYS A 92 3.86 17.38 -1.53
CA LYS A 92 3.45 18.78 -1.76
C LYS A 92 3.48 19.14 -3.25
N PHE A 93 4.47 18.67 -4.00
CA PHE A 93 4.56 18.87 -5.45
C PHE A 93 3.42 18.18 -6.20
N ILE A 94 3.13 16.92 -5.87
CA ILE A 94 2.02 16.16 -6.46
C ILE A 94 0.68 16.88 -6.23
N ASP A 95 0.44 17.38 -5.02
CA ASP A 95 -0.79 18.10 -4.67
C ASP A 95 -0.94 19.42 -5.45
N LYS A 96 0.17 20.17 -5.62
CA LYS A 96 0.18 21.47 -6.33
C LYS A 96 0.18 21.32 -7.85
N HIS A 97 0.80 20.26 -8.37
CA HIS A 97 1.05 20.07 -9.80
C HIS A 97 0.65 18.66 -10.27
N PRO A 98 -0.60 18.22 -10.08
CA PRO A 98 -0.99 16.82 -10.24
C PRO A 98 -0.76 16.28 -11.66
N MET A 99 -1.04 17.07 -12.69
CA MET A 99 -0.83 16.65 -14.08
C MET A 99 0.65 16.62 -14.47
N GLU A 100 1.46 17.53 -13.93
CA GLU A 100 2.90 17.53 -14.16
C GLU A 100 3.54 16.33 -13.48
N ALA A 101 3.17 16.07 -12.23
CA ALA A 101 3.59 14.89 -11.51
C ALA A 101 3.15 13.60 -12.22
N ALA A 102 1.93 13.54 -12.75
CA ALA A 102 1.45 12.40 -13.55
C ALA A 102 2.27 12.22 -14.84
N LYS A 103 2.70 13.30 -15.51
CA LYS A 103 3.58 13.20 -16.69
C LYS A 103 4.94 12.58 -16.36
N ILE A 104 5.48 12.87 -15.17
CA ILE A 104 6.74 12.31 -14.70
C ILE A 104 6.57 10.83 -14.33
N MET A 105 5.50 10.49 -13.59
CA MET A 105 5.33 9.14 -13.01
C MET A 105 4.74 8.11 -13.98
N ALA A 106 3.80 8.50 -14.84
CA ALA A 106 3.05 7.56 -15.68
C ALA A 106 3.90 6.66 -16.61
N PRO A 107 5.02 7.13 -17.20
CA PRO A 107 5.90 6.28 -18.00
C PRO A 107 6.47 5.09 -17.24
N HIS A 108 6.72 5.22 -15.94
CA HIS A 108 7.27 4.15 -15.10
C HIS A 108 6.32 2.98 -14.88
N VAL A 109 5.03 3.16 -15.18
CA VAL A 109 3.99 2.12 -15.08
C VAL A 109 3.26 1.89 -16.40
N GLU A 110 3.83 2.38 -17.51
CA GLU A 110 3.29 2.22 -18.87
C GLU A 110 1.84 2.70 -19.00
N LEU A 111 1.49 3.80 -18.32
CA LEU A 111 0.19 4.45 -18.43
C LEU A 111 0.32 5.83 -19.11
N SER A 112 -0.79 6.32 -19.68
CA SER A 112 -0.85 7.73 -20.06
C SER A 112 -0.99 8.60 -18.80
N PRO A 113 -0.50 9.85 -18.81
CA PRO A 113 -0.64 10.75 -17.65
C PRO A 113 -2.08 10.94 -17.20
N LYS A 114 -3.03 10.99 -18.15
CA LYS A 114 -4.47 11.09 -17.87
C LYS A 114 -4.98 9.88 -17.07
N VAL A 115 -4.64 8.68 -17.53
CA VAL A 115 -5.05 7.42 -16.88
C VAL A 115 -4.37 7.24 -15.52
N TYR A 116 -3.09 7.61 -15.43
CA TYR A 116 -2.34 7.60 -14.17
C TYR A 116 -2.90 8.58 -13.14
N SER A 117 -3.28 9.79 -13.55
CA SER A 117 -3.85 10.78 -12.63
C SER A 117 -5.14 10.28 -11.96
N THR A 118 -5.97 9.50 -12.67
CA THR A 118 -7.15 8.84 -12.09
C THR A 118 -6.79 7.68 -11.18
N ALA A 119 -5.73 6.92 -11.48
CA ALA A 119 -5.23 5.88 -10.57
C ALA A 119 -4.67 6.48 -9.27
N LEU A 120 -3.93 7.58 -9.39
CA LEU A 120 -3.26 8.24 -8.27
C LEU A 120 -4.26 8.81 -7.26
N SER A 121 -5.42 9.31 -7.70
CA SER A 121 -6.46 9.81 -6.79
C SER A 121 -7.09 8.72 -5.91
N GLY A 122 -6.94 7.44 -6.28
CA GLY A 122 -7.32 6.30 -5.46
C GLY A 122 -6.32 6.00 -4.33
N THR A 123 -5.15 6.66 -4.33
CA THR A 123 -4.08 6.47 -3.35
C THR A 123 -3.95 7.69 -2.46
N ARG A 124 -4.04 7.49 -1.14
CA ARG A 124 -3.79 8.57 -0.18
C ARG A 124 -2.31 8.65 0.12
N LEU A 125 -1.61 9.61 -0.47
CA LEU A 125 -0.20 9.87 -0.18
C LEU A 125 -0.06 10.54 1.19
N PHE A 126 0.80 9.98 2.04
CA PHE A 126 1.04 10.54 3.36
C PHE A 126 2.14 11.59 3.24
N GLY A 127 1.79 12.86 3.43
CA GLY A 127 2.76 13.93 3.65
C GLY A 127 3.30 13.92 5.09
N GLU A 128 3.93 15.00 5.51
CA GLU A 128 4.59 15.11 6.82
C GLU A 128 3.66 14.76 7.99
N HIS A 129 2.53 15.46 8.11
CA HIS A 129 1.59 15.28 9.22
C HIS A 129 1.12 13.82 9.36
N LEU A 130 0.71 13.20 8.25
CA LEU A 130 0.21 11.82 8.30
C LEU A 130 1.30 10.79 8.56
N ASN A 131 2.54 10.99 8.07
CA ASN A 131 3.64 10.11 8.46
C ASN A 131 3.91 10.19 9.96
N LYS A 132 4.07 11.40 10.51
CA LYS A 132 4.30 11.62 11.96
C LYS A 132 3.17 11.01 12.79
N TYR A 133 1.92 11.21 12.36
CA TYR A 133 0.74 10.64 13.02
C TYR A 133 0.71 9.11 12.94
N SER A 134 0.95 8.53 11.76
CA SER A 134 0.86 7.08 11.54
C SER A 134 1.94 6.28 12.28
N MET A 135 3.14 6.86 12.45
CA MET A 135 4.27 6.22 13.11
C MET A 135 4.34 6.50 14.62
N ASN A 136 3.45 7.33 15.15
CA ASN A 136 3.41 7.61 16.58
C ASN A 136 2.62 6.52 17.33
N LYS A 137 3.31 5.82 18.25
CA LYS A 137 2.74 4.77 19.10
C LYS A 137 1.53 5.24 19.91
N GLN A 138 1.44 6.52 20.29
CA GLN A 138 0.30 7.07 21.03
C GLN A 138 -1.02 7.01 20.26
N TYR A 139 -0.97 6.80 18.95
CA TYR A 139 -2.14 6.71 18.08
C TYR A 139 -2.40 5.27 17.58
N ASP A 140 -1.88 4.25 18.24
CA ASP A 140 -2.05 2.82 17.90
C ASP A 140 -3.51 2.33 17.76
N HIS A 141 -4.46 2.99 18.40
CA HIS A 141 -5.90 2.71 18.29
C HIS A 141 -6.54 3.35 17.05
N LYS A 142 -5.79 4.14 16.27
CA LYS A 142 -6.30 4.82 15.07
C LYS A 142 -6.04 3.97 13.85
N VAL A 143 -7.04 3.90 12.98
CA VAL A 143 -7.00 3.13 11.73
C VAL A 143 -5.82 3.50 10.83
N VAL A 144 -5.36 4.75 10.86
CA VAL A 144 -4.21 5.22 10.06
C VAL A 144 -2.84 4.91 10.68
N SER A 145 -2.80 4.33 11.89
CA SER A 145 -1.55 4.01 12.59
C SER A 145 -0.93 2.73 12.04
N LEU A 146 0.37 2.76 11.78
CA LEU A 146 1.12 1.57 11.41
C LEU A 146 1.15 0.51 12.52
N TYR A 147 0.99 0.92 13.79
CA TYR A 147 0.84 0.00 14.91
C TYR A 147 -0.50 -0.76 14.82
N HIS A 148 -1.58 -0.04 14.50
CA HIS A 148 -2.89 -0.64 14.26
C HIS A 148 -2.86 -1.60 13.07
N SER A 149 -2.31 -1.15 11.93
CA SER A 149 -2.20 -1.96 10.72
C SER A 149 -1.34 -3.21 10.96
N THR A 150 -0.26 -3.10 11.74
CA THR A 150 0.59 -4.24 12.12
C THR A 150 -0.23 -5.27 12.90
N HIS A 151 -1.03 -4.83 13.89
CA HIS A 151 -1.88 -5.71 14.67
C HIS A 151 -2.88 -6.46 13.76
N ASP A 152 -3.67 -5.73 12.97
CA ASP A 152 -4.74 -6.33 12.15
C ASP A 152 -4.18 -7.27 11.08
N THR A 153 -3.09 -6.85 10.43
CA THR A 153 -2.36 -7.69 9.47
C THR A 153 -1.84 -8.96 10.15
N SER A 154 -1.27 -8.85 11.36
CA SER A 154 -0.77 -10.01 12.10
C SER A 154 -1.88 -10.96 12.50
N VAL A 155 -3.03 -10.47 12.95
CA VAL A 155 -4.21 -11.29 13.27
C VAL A 155 -4.67 -12.05 12.02
N PHE A 156 -4.77 -11.37 10.89
CA PHE A 156 -5.13 -12.00 9.62
C PHE A 156 -4.11 -13.06 9.19
N LEU A 157 -2.82 -12.72 9.16
CA LEU A 157 -1.76 -13.61 8.72
C LEU A 157 -1.63 -14.85 9.62
N LYS A 158 -1.83 -14.71 10.94
CA LYS A 158 -1.91 -15.86 11.86
C LYS A 158 -3.11 -16.74 11.56
N LYS A 159 -4.28 -16.13 11.32
CA LYS A 159 -5.53 -16.86 11.01
C LYS A 159 -5.39 -17.70 9.74
N VAL A 160 -4.68 -17.21 8.73
CA VAL A 160 -4.43 -17.95 7.48
C VAL A 160 -3.17 -18.84 7.52
N GLY A 161 -2.48 -18.90 8.67
CA GLY A 161 -1.29 -19.73 8.85
C GLY A 161 -0.03 -19.23 8.14
N ALA A 162 -0.01 -17.97 7.67
CA ALA A 162 1.14 -17.37 6.98
C ALA A 162 2.27 -16.97 7.93
N ILE A 163 1.95 -16.70 9.20
CA ILE A 163 2.92 -16.44 10.27
C ILE A 163 2.53 -17.20 11.53
N SER A 164 3.52 -17.61 12.32
CA SER A 164 3.30 -18.25 13.63
C SER A 164 3.26 -17.23 14.78
N HIS A 165 3.98 -16.11 14.63
CA HIS A 165 4.13 -15.08 15.66
C HIS A 165 3.90 -13.69 15.05
N ALA A 166 3.23 -12.81 15.80
CA ALA A 166 3.08 -11.42 15.42
C ALA A 166 4.38 -10.66 15.75
N PRO A 167 4.94 -9.86 14.80
CA PRO A 167 6.09 -9.03 15.10
C PRO A 167 5.69 -7.85 16.00
N ASP A 168 6.59 -7.42 16.89
CA ASP A 168 6.37 -6.21 17.69
C ASP A 168 6.73 -4.96 16.85
N PRO A 169 5.74 -4.09 16.55
CA PRO A 169 5.96 -2.88 15.74
C PRO A 169 7.05 -1.94 16.29
N GLN A 170 7.32 -1.96 17.59
CA GLN A 170 8.37 -1.12 18.19
C GLN A 170 9.78 -1.45 17.68
N HIS A 171 9.99 -2.64 17.12
CA HIS A 171 11.30 -3.06 16.62
C HIS A 171 11.57 -2.65 15.17
N PHE A 172 10.55 -2.19 14.42
CA PHE A 172 10.71 -1.86 13.01
C PHE A 172 10.03 -0.55 12.58
N ILE A 173 9.25 0.10 13.45
CA ILE A 173 8.73 1.45 13.24
C ILE A 173 9.63 2.43 13.98
N ASP A 174 10.45 3.19 13.24
CA ASP A 174 11.28 4.25 13.79
C ASP A 174 10.76 5.64 13.36
N PRO A 175 10.00 6.34 14.23
CA PRO A 175 9.46 7.66 13.90
C PRO A 175 10.53 8.77 13.94
N ALA A 176 11.75 8.52 14.43
CA ALA A 176 12.75 9.57 14.62
C ALA A 176 13.10 10.26 13.29
N PHE A 177 13.27 9.49 12.20
CA PHE A 177 13.61 10.03 10.89
C PHE A 177 12.54 10.98 10.35
N VAL A 178 11.27 10.59 10.48
CA VAL A 178 10.12 11.40 10.05
C VAL A 178 9.95 12.61 10.94
N ASN A 179 10.17 12.47 12.25
CA ASN A 179 10.09 13.58 13.21
C ASN A 179 11.17 14.64 12.97
N SER A 180 12.36 14.23 12.55
CA SER A 180 13.50 15.11 12.24
C SER A 180 13.51 15.68 10.81
N ALA A 181 12.59 15.26 9.95
CA ALA A 181 12.56 15.64 8.54
C ALA A 181 11.71 16.90 8.22
N GLY A 182 11.25 17.61 9.25
CA GLY A 182 10.48 18.85 9.12
C GLY A 182 11.31 20.09 9.40
#